data_AF-F9NTZ6-F1
#
_entry.id   AF-F9NTZ6-F1
#
_cell.length_a   1.000
_cell.length_b   1.000
_cell.length_c   1.000
_cell.angle_alpha   90.00
_cell.angle_beta   90.00
_cell.angle_gamma   90.00
#
_symmetry.space_group_name_H-M   'P 1'
#
loop_
_entity.id
_entity.type
_entity.pdbx_description
1 polymer ?
#
loop_
_entity_poly.entity_id
_entity_poly.type
_entity_poly.pdbx_seq_one_letter_code
_entity_poly.pdbx_strand_id
1 'polypeptide(L)' 'MAPFTLCAATASGNQHNNHYSHHQVTDAADLQAVAEHDHVAAIYVQVLRSIASFTDFNYVVMGINNDHTDIPAK' A
#
# COMPACT_ATOMS: atom_id res chain seq x y z
N MET A 1 5.34 -17.34 -1.82
CA MET A 1 4.62 -16.31 -1.03
C MET A 1 3.13 -16.57 -1.19
N ALA A 2 2.29 -16.40 -0.17
CA ALA A 2 0.84 -16.45 -0.37
C ALA A 2 0.41 -15.20 -1.16
N PRO A 3 -0.46 -15.31 -2.19
CA PRO A 3 -0.89 -14.13 -2.95
C PRO A 3 -1.66 -13.14 -2.09
N PHE A 4 -1.45 -11.84 -2.35
CA PHE A 4 -2.22 -10.74 -1.74
C PHE A 4 -2.43 -9.62 -2.74
N THR A 5 -3.21 -8.61 -2.37
CA THR A 5 -3.56 -7.50 -3.27
C THR A 5 -3.02 -6.19 -2.74
N LEU A 6 -2.20 -5.50 -3.52
CA LEU A 6 -1.84 -4.10 -3.29
C LEU A 6 -2.67 -3.23 -4.23
N CYS A 7 -3.08 -2.05 -3.80
CA CYS A 7 -3.58 -1.03 -4.73
C CYS A 7 -2.56 0.09 -4.87
N ALA A 8 -2.31 0.55 -6.09
CA ALA A 8 -1.24 1.51 -6.35
C ALA A 8 -1.65 2.63 -7.30
N ALA A 9 -1.09 3.79 -7.02
CA ALA A 9 -1.06 4.94 -7.92
C ALA A 9 -0.23 4.63 -9.18
N THR A 10 -0.38 5.47 -10.21
CA THR A 10 0.48 5.45 -11.41
C THR A 10 1.77 6.25 -11.24
N ALA A 11 1.96 6.89 -10.08
CA ALA A 11 3.11 7.72 -9.73
C ALA A 11 3.34 7.71 -8.22
N SER A 12 4.51 8.17 -7.77
CA SER A 12 4.85 8.33 -6.35
C SER A 12 4.94 9.80 -5.95
N GLY A 13 4.63 10.11 -4.69
CA GLY A 13 4.78 11.45 -4.11
C GLY A 13 3.75 12.47 -4.56
N ASN A 14 2.64 12.06 -5.19
CA ASN A 14 1.58 12.97 -5.59
C ASN A 14 0.41 12.93 -4.59
N GLN A 15 0.42 13.88 -3.65
CA GLN A 15 -0.61 14.00 -2.60
C GLN A 15 -2.05 14.17 -3.11
N HIS A 16 -2.22 14.63 -4.35
CA HIS A 16 -3.54 14.83 -4.95
C HIS A 16 -4.07 13.56 -5.65
N ASN A 17 -3.23 12.53 -5.82
CA ASN A 17 -3.67 11.30 -6.43
C ASN A 17 -4.48 10.45 -5.42
N ASN A 18 -5.73 10.19 -5.78
CA ASN A 18 -6.63 9.31 -5.06
C ASN A 18 -7.06 8.10 -5.90
N HIS A 19 -6.46 7.85 -7.07
CA HIS A 19 -6.73 6.67 -7.89
C HIS A 19 -5.66 5.58 -7.65
N TYR A 20 -6.09 4.43 -7.13
CA TYR A 20 -5.26 3.30 -6.73
C TYR A 20 -5.79 2.00 -7.35
N SER A 21 -5.21 1.58 -8.46
CA SER A 21 -5.61 0.38 -9.21
C SER A 21 -5.22 -0.90 -8.49
N HIS A 22 -5.98 -1.99 -8.69
CA HIS A 22 -5.70 -3.28 -8.06
C HIS A 22 -4.51 -4.00 -8.72
N HIS A 23 -3.58 -4.51 -7.90
CA HIS A 23 -2.45 -5.34 -8.32
C HIS A 23 -2.40 -6.61 -7.48
N GLN A 24 -2.44 -7.77 -8.15
CA GLN A 24 -2.20 -9.04 -7.49
C GLN A 24 -0.70 -9.24 -7.33
N VAL A 25 -0.24 -9.43 -6.09
CA VAL A 25 1.15 -9.75 -5.80
C VAL A 25 1.26 -11.24 -5.56
N THR A 26 1.99 -11.94 -6.42
CA THR A 26 2.20 -13.38 -6.35
C THR A 26 3.65 -13.75 -6.06
N ASP A 27 4.59 -12.87 -6.41
CA ASP A 27 6.02 -13.03 -6.17
C ASP A 27 6.72 -11.72 -5.78
N ALA A 28 8.04 -11.79 -5.67
CA ALA A 28 8.86 -10.64 -5.27
C ALA A 28 8.99 -9.58 -6.37
N ALA A 29 8.92 -9.96 -7.65
CA ALA A 29 9.01 -9.02 -8.77
C ALA A 29 7.73 -8.17 -8.85
N ASP A 30 6.56 -8.79 -8.65
CA ASP A 30 5.28 -8.08 -8.53
C ASP A 30 5.34 -7.06 -7.39
N LEU A 31 5.84 -7.49 -6.22
CA LEU A 31 5.95 -6.63 -5.05
C LEU A 31 6.88 -5.44 -5.32
N GLN A 32 8.03 -5.70 -5.94
CA GLN A 32 8.99 -4.66 -6.29
C GLN A 32 8.37 -3.61 -7.23
N ALA A 33 7.70 -4.05 -8.29
CA ALA A 33 7.06 -3.16 -9.25
C ALA A 33 5.99 -2.26 -8.61
N VAL A 34 5.17 -2.83 -7.71
CA VAL A 34 4.13 -2.04 -7.02
C VAL A 34 4.74 -1.09 -5.99
N ALA A 35 5.79 -1.50 -5.28
CA ALA A 35 6.44 -0.70 -4.25
C ALA A 35 7.15 0.56 -4.78
N GLU A 36 7.38 0.66 -6.10
CA GLU A 36 7.90 1.87 -6.75
C GLU A 36 6.87 3.02 -6.81
N HIS A 37 5.61 2.74 -6.53
CA HIS A 37 4.51 3.71 -6.52
C HIS A 37 3.91 3.89 -5.12
N ASP A 38 3.15 4.98 -4.92
CA ASP A 38 2.34 5.12 -3.72
C ASP A 38 1.30 4.00 -3.70
N HIS A 39 1.35 3.14 -2.69
CA HIS A 39 0.52 1.94 -2.61
C HIS A 39 -0.15 1.81 -1.24
N VAL A 40 -1.25 1.06 -1.21
CA VAL A 40 -2.10 0.86 -0.04
C VAL A 40 -2.64 -0.56 0.04
N ALA A 41 -2.91 -0.97 1.28
CA ALA A 41 -3.46 -2.26 1.66
C ALA A 41 -4.97 -2.29 1.73
N ALA A 42 -5.62 -1.81 0.68
CA ALA A 42 -7.07 -1.69 0.67
C ALA A 42 -7.58 -1.63 -0.76
N ILE A 43 -8.72 -2.28 -0.98
CA ILE A 43 -9.47 -2.30 -2.23
C ILE A 43 -10.54 -1.21 -2.16
N TYR A 44 -10.70 -0.47 -3.26
CA TYR A 44 -11.67 0.63 -3.34
C TYR A 44 -12.59 0.49 -4.54
N VAL A 45 -13.87 0.85 -4.35
CA VAL A 45 -14.82 1.05 -5.43
C VAL A 45 -14.28 2.10 -6.40
N GLN A 46 -14.29 1.76 -7.70
CA GLN A 46 -13.79 2.62 -8.77
C GLN A 46 -12.35 3.10 -8.55
N VAL A 47 -11.53 2.29 -7.86
CA VAL A 47 -10.13 2.58 -7.53
C VAL A 47 -9.93 3.90 -6.78
N LEU A 48 -10.98 4.44 -6.15
CA LEU A 48 -10.94 5.76 -5.52
C LEU A 48 -10.63 5.63 -4.03
N ARG A 49 -9.43 6.01 -3.60
CA ARG A 49 -9.02 6.02 -2.19
C ARG A 49 -9.87 7.02 -1.41
N SER A 50 -10.86 6.50 -0.69
CA SER A 50 -11.68 7.24 0.26
C SER A 50 -12.29 6.28 1.28
N ILE A 51 -12.72 6.79 2.43
CA ILE A 51 -13.46 6.00 3.42
C ILE A 51 -14.77 5.47 2.82
N ALA A 52 -15.47 6.30 2.03
CA ALA A 52 -16.74 5.95 1.41
C ALA A 52 -16.61 4.87 0.32
N SER A 53 -15.41 4.72 -0.26
CA SER A 53 -15.13 3.78 -1.34
C SER A 53 -14.43 2.51 -0.85
N PHE A 54 -14.04 2.42 0.43
CA PHE A 54 -13.35 1.26 0.97
C PHE A 54 -14.23 0.00 0.86
N THR A 55 -13.64 -1.11 0.39
CA THR A 55 -14.35 -2.38 0.22
C THR A 55 -13.77 -3.48 1.11
N ASP A 56 -12.47 -3.77 0.99
CA ASP A 56 -11.86 -4.93 1.65
C ASP A 56 -10.33 -4.82 1.74
N PHE A 57 -9.71 -5.71 2.53
CA PHE A 57 -8.28 -6.03 2.51
C PHE A 57 -8.06 -7.49 2.92
N ASN A 58 -7.11 -8.19 2.30
CA ASN A 58 -6.80 -9.59 2.60
C ASN A 58 -5.47 -9.80 3.36
N TYR A 59 -4.84 -8.72 3.81
CA TYR A 59 -3.57 -8.77 4.52
C TYR A 59 -3.39 -7.55 5.44
N VAL A 60 -2.57 -7.70 6.48
CA VAL A 60 -2.27 -6.65 7.45
C VAL A 60 -0.87 -6.10 7.19
N VAL A 61 -0.74 -4.78 7.10
CA VAL A 61 0.57 -4.12 7.01
C VAL A 61 1.16 -3.98 8.40
N MET A 62 2.39 -4.45 8.57
CA MET A 62 3.19 -4.19 9.77
C MET A 62 4.23 -3.11 9.46
N GLY A 63 4.10 -1.95 10.10
CA GLY A 63 5.14 -0.93 10.08
C GLY A 63 6.26 -1.31 11.05
N ILE A 64 7.42 -1.72 10.52
CA ILE A 64 8.61 -1.94 11.34
C ILE A 64 9.33 -0.60 11.45
N ASN A 65 9.24 0.03 12.61
CA ASN A 65 9.91 1.30 12.82
C ASN A 65 11.40 1.14 13.14
N ASN A 66 12.23 1.02 12.11
CA ASN A 66 13.69 0.87 12.26
C ASN A 66 14.43 2.18 12.58
N ASP A 67 13.75 3.32 12.61
CA ASP A 67 14.34 4.59 13.04
C ASP A 67 14.22 4.84 14.55
N HIS A 68 13.53 3.95 15.27
CA HIS A 68 13.43 4.01 16.72
C HIS A 68 14.77 3.67 17.35
N THR A 69 15.41 4.65 17.99
CA THR A 69 16.52 4.38 18.91
C THR A 69 15.96 4.08 20.29
N ASP A 70 16.41 3.01 20.94
CA ASP A 70 16.10 2.70 22.35
C ASP A 70 16.67 3.74 23.36
N ILE A 71 17.26 4.83 22.87
CA ILE A 71 17.79 5.91 23.69
C ILE A 71 16.61 6.78 24.13
N PRO A 72 16.29 6.82 25.45
CA PRO A 72 15.23 7.69 25.94
C PRO A 72 15.60 9.16 25.67
N ALA A 73 14.64 9.97 25.24
CA ALA A 73 14.84 11.42 25.17
C ALA A 73 15.22 11.95 26.56
N LYS A 74 16.31 12.71 26.63
CA LYS A 74 16.79 13.37 27.86
C LYS A 74 15.93 14.56 28.25
#